data_AF-A0A3S4FGZ6-F1
#
_entry.id   AF-A0A3S4FGZ6-F1
#
_cell.length_a   1.000
_cell.length_b   1.000
_cell.length_c   1.000
_cell.angle_alpha   90.00
_cell.angle_beta   90.00
_cell.angle_gamma   90.00
#
_symmetry.space_group_name_H-M   'P 1'
#
loop_
_entity.id
_entity.type
_entity.pdbx_description
1 polymer ?
#
loop_
_entity_poly.entity_id
_entity_poly.type
_entity_poly.pdbx_seq_one_letter_code
_entity_poly.pdbx_strand_id
1 'polypeptide(L)' 'MVRTKKGVRRPDGSVIRFDGNACVILNNNSEQPIGTRIFGPVTRELRNEKFMKIISLAPEVL' A
#
# COMPACT_ATOMS: atom_id res chain seq x y z
N MET A 1 5.32 -3.58 0.39
CA MET A 1 5.75 -2.18 0.67
C MET A 1 4.62 -1.27 0.20
N VAL A 2 4.21 -0.27 1.00
CA VAL A 2 3.00 0.54 0.71
C VAL A 2 3.30 1.97 0.23
N ARG A 3 4.42 2.55 0.65
CA ARG A 3 4.93 3.84 0.15
C ARG A 3 6.41 3.71 -0.16
N THR A 4 6.85 4.29 -1.27
CA THR A 4 8.26 4.27 -1.69
C THR A 4 8.73 5.67 -2.09
N LYS A 5 9.94 6.05 -1.66
CA LYS A 5 10.62 7.29 -2.11
C LYS A 5 11.01 7.24 -3.58
N LYS A 6 11.38 6.05 -4.06
CA LYS A 6 11.71 5.80 -5.48
C LYS A 6 10.50 6.09 -6.38
N GLY A 7 9.31 5.84 -5.86
CA GLY A 7 8.04 5.98 -6.55
C GLY A 7 7.67 4.77 -7.39
N VAL A 8 6.41 4.76 -7.83
CA VAL A 8 5.81 3.74 -8.69
C VAL A 8 5.37 4.40 -9.98
N ARG A 9 5.72 3.78 -11.12
CA ARG A 9 5.32 4.24 -12.45
C ARG A 9 4.10 3.48 -12.92
N ARG A 10 3.11 4.20 -13.40
CA ARG A 10 1.84 3.66 -13.89
C ARG A 10 1.85 3.45 -15.39
N PRO A 11 0.94 2.59 -15.91
CA PRO A 11 0.80 2.37 -17.35
C PRO A 11 0.35 3.63 -18.11
N ASP A 12 -0.31 4.57 -17.44
CA ASP A 12 -0.66 5.89 -17.99
C ASP A 12 0.54 6.86 -18.08
N GLY A 13 1.73 6.43 -17.63
CA GLY A 13 2.95 7.23 -17.63
C GLY A 13 3.14 8.10 -16.39
N SER A 14 2.14 8.22 -15.50
CA SER A 14 2.25 8.97 -14.26
C SER A 14 3.19 8.28 -13.26
N VAL A 15 3.81 9.08 -12.39
CA VAL A 15 4.73 8.59 -11.35
C VAL A 15 4.27 9.13 -10.01
N ILE A 16 3.99 8.23 -9.07
CA ILE A 16 3.67 8.58 -7.69
C ILE A 16 4.92 8.38 -6.85
N ARG A 17 5.34 9.42 -6.12
CA ARG A 17 6.43 9.38 -5.14
C ARG A 17 5.93 9.82 -3.78
N PHE A 18 6.47 9.20 -2.74
CA PHE A 18 6.21 9.59 -1.36
C PHE A 18 7.47 10.13 -0.73
N ASP A 19 7.32 10.97 0.29
CA ASP A 19 8.47 11.53 1.02
C ASP A 19 9.23 10.47 1.82
N GLY A 20 8.54 9.37 2.17
CA GLY A 20 9.01 8.31 3.07
C GLY A 20 8.74 6.90 2.53
N ASN A 21 9.58 5.95 2.93
CA ASN A 21 9.31 4.53 2.73
C ASN A 21 8.42 4.02 3.88
N ALA A 22 7.38 3.24 3.56
CA ALA A 22 6.53 2.61 4.57
C ALA A 22 6.13 1.19 4.16
N CYS A 23 5.92 0.33 5.16
CA CYS A 23 5.45 -1.04 5.01
C CYS A 23 4.31 -1.36 5.99
N VAL A 24 3.55 -2.41 5.67
CA VAL A 24 2.52 -2.99 6.54
C VAL A 24 2.99 -4.38 6.90
N ILE A 25 2.90 -4.73 8.18
CA ILE A 25 3.33 -6.02 8.69
C ILE A 25 2.23 -7.04 8.41
N LEU A 26 2.63 -8.17 7.81
CA LEU A 26 1.74 -9.28 7.48
C LEU A 26 2.05 -10.47 8.39
N ASN A 27 1.04 -11.31 8.60
CA ASN A 27 1.21 -12.60 9.24
C ASN A 27 1.84 -13.60 8.25
N ASN A 28 2.85 -14.35 8.69
CA ASN A 28 3.60 -15.30 7.86
C ASN A 28 2.74 -16.41 7.24
N ASN A 29 1.67 -16.82 7.91
CA ASN A 29 0.86 -17.97 7.47
C ASN A 29 -0.30 -17.58 6.55
N SER A 30 -0.87 -16.39 6.73
CA SER A 30 -2.11 -15.97 6.07
C SER A 30 -1.92 -14.79 5.12
N GLU A 31 -0.73 -14.18 5.07
CA GLU A 31 -0.42 -12.95 4.32
C GLU A 31 -1.39 -11.79 4.63
N GLN A 32 -2.11 -11.87 5.76
CA GLN A 32 -3.05 -10.85 6.21
C GLN A 32 -2.35 -9.79 7.08
N PRO A 33 -2.80 -8.53 7.06
CA PRO A 33 -2.26 -7.50 7.95
C PRO A 33 -2.48 -7.89 9.41
N ILE A 34 -1.43 -7.78 10.22
CA ILE A 34 -1.51 -8.00 11.69
C ILE A 34 -2.25 -6.83 12.35
N GLY A 35 -2.08 -5.61 11.81
CA GLY A 35 -2.71 -4.40 12.32
C GLY A 35 -4.16 -4.23 11.84
N THR A 36 -4.94 -3.50 12.65
CA THR A 36 -6.35 -3.18 12.37
C THR A 36 -6.56 -1.79 11.75
N ARG A 37 -5.51 -0.97 11.65
CA ARG A 37 -5.58 0.39 11.09
C ARG A 37 -4.34 0.71 10.26
N ILE A 38 -4.51 1.51 9.22
CA ILE A 38 -3.44 1.97 8.34
C ILE A 38 -3.41 3.50 8.34
N PHE A 39 -2.20 4.05 8.43
CA PHE A 39 -2.00 5.49 8.48
C PHE A 39 -1.37 6.02 7.19
N GLY A 40 -1.94 7.12 6.72
CA GLY A 40 -1.52 7.82 5.52
C GLY A 40 -1.96 7.15 4.22
N PRO A 41 -1.65 7.78 3.08
CA PRO A 41 -2.07 7.30 1.78
C PRO A 41 -1.37 5.98 1.43
N VAL A 42 -2.09 5.14 0.69
CA VAL A 42 -1.59 3.91 0.07
C VAL A 42 -1.77 3.99 -1.43
N THR A 43 -1.02 3.18 -2.17
CA THR A 43 -1.11 3.19 -3.62
C THR A 43 -2.07 2.12 -4.17
N ARG A 44 -2.67 2.40 -5.32
CA ARG A 44 -3.61 1.48 -6.00
C ARG A 44 -3.00 0.16 -6.43
N GLU A 45 -1.68 0.05 -6.53
CA GLU A 45 -0.99 -1.18 -6.94
C GLU A 45 -1.12 -2.30 -5.89
N LEU A 46 -1.61 -1.99 -4.69
CA LEU A 46 -1.98 -2.98 -3.68
C LEU A 46 -3.36 -3.62 -3.96
N ARG A 47 -4.06 -3.28 -5.05
CA ARG A 47 -5.38 -3.83 -5.42
C ARG A 47 -5.28 -5.23 -6.03
N ASN A 48 -4.34 -6.03 -5.56
CA ASN A 48 -4.34 -7.47 -5.79
C ASN A 48 -5.23 -8.12 -4.74
N GLU A 49 -5.86 -9.25 -5.07
CA GLU A 49 -6.82 -9.94 -4.19
C GLU A 49 -6.27 -10.20 -2.77
N LYS A 50 -4.95 -10.38 -2.66
CA LYS A 50 -4.23 -10.62 -1.39
C LYS A 50 -4.22 -9.45 -0.41
N PHE A 51 -4.27 -8.19 -0.88
CA PHE A 51 -4.08 -7.00 -0.04
C PHE A 51 -5.31 -6.09 0.02
N MET A 52 -6.49 -6.59 -0.37
CA MET A 52 -7.74 -5.81 -0.34
C MET A 52 -8.07 -5.22 1.04
N LYS A 53 -7.73 -5.93 2.14
CA LYS A 53 -7.92 -5.39 3.50
C LYS A 53 -7.11 -4.13 3.76
N ILE A 54 -5.92 -4.03 3.18
CA ILE A 54 -5.04 -2.87 3.34
C ILE A 54 -5.68 -1.64 2.70
N ILE A 55 -6.26 -1.80 1.51
CA ILE A 55 -6.94 -0.70 0.81
C ILE A 55 -8.20 -0.27 1.56
N SER A 56 -8.97 -1.22 2.06
CA SER A 56 -10.20 -0.94 2.81
C SER A 56 -9.95 -0.16 4.10
N LEU A 57 -8.82 -0.41 4.78
CA LEU A 57 -8.45 0.26 6.02
C LEU A 57 -7.70 1.58 5.82
N ALA A 58 -7.31 1.91 4.58
CA ALA A 58 -6.52 3.09 4.31
C ALA A 58 -7.41 4.35 4.20
N PRO A 59 -6.94 5.50 4.73
CA PRO A 59 -7.70 6.75 4.65
C PRO A 59 -7.75 7.32 3.23
N GLU A 60 -6.75 7.07 2.40
CA GLU A 60 -6.65 7.60 1.04
C GLU A 60 -5.90 6.63 0.13
N VAL A 61 -6.36 6.52 -1.12
CA VAL A 61 -5.85 5.57 -2.12
C VAL A 61 -5.47 6.32 -3.41
N LEU A 62 -4.16 6.48 -3.61
CA LEU A 62 -3.57 7.21 -4.74
C LEU A 62 -3.28 6.30 -5.91
#